data_AF-A0A0F8AX81-F1
#
_entry.id   AF-A0A0F8AX81-F1
#
_cell.length_a   1.000
_cell.length_b   1.000
_cell.length_c   1.000
_cell.angle_alpha   90.00
_cell.angle_beta   90.00
_cell.angle_gamma   90.00
#
_symmetry.space_group_name_H-M   'P 1'
#
loop_
_entity.id
_entity.type
_entity.pdbx_description
1 polymer ?
#
loop_
_entity_poly.entity_id
_entity_poly.type
_entity_poly.pdbx_seq_one_letter_code
_entity_poly.pdbx_strand_id
1 'polypeptide(L)'
;METVELLDKASRIANADLLYDEVETVERVDTDERVYDLTVPGTRNYVAGENPTVMHNTTAATAIARQVYGDDNWRGNFLELNASDQRGIDVVRDRIKGFARSSFGGDFRIVFLDEADSLTDDAQSALRRTMEQFSDNTRFILSCNYSSKIIDPIQSRCAVFRFSPLSDEAVAAQTREIAAAEGIEVTDAGVDALVYAADGDMRRAINSLQAAATTGDVVDEEAVYAITATARPEEIESMVTNALEGDFSRARATLDTLLTETGMAGGDVIDQLHRSVWEFDLSEREAVALMERIGEADYRIAEGANEQVQLESLLASLSLEE
;
A
#
# COMPACT_ATOMS: atom_id res chain seq x y z
N MET A 1 -36.01 -24.73 -19.10
CA MET A 1 -36.45 -23.38 -19.49
C MET A 1 -35.34 -22.41 -19.10
N GLU A 2 -35.07 -22.32 -17.80
CA GLU A 2 -33.93 -21.66 -17.14
C GLU A 2 -32.58 -21.76 -17.89
N THR A 3 -32.13 -22.96 -18.31
CA THR A 3 -30.87 -23.13 -19.07
C THR A 3 -30.87 -22.44 -20.45
N VAL A 4 -32.04 -22.34 -21.09
CA VAL A 4 -32.20 -21.66 -22.39
C VAL A 4 -32.27 -20.15 -22.19
N GLU A 5 -32.89 -19.69 -21.11
CA GLU A 5 -32.88 -18.27 -20.71
C GLU A 5 -31.48 -17.79 -20.28
N LEU A 6 -30.68 -18.65 -19.64
CA LEU A 6 -29.28 -18.40 -19.32
C LEU A 6 -28.41 -18.30 -20.60
N LEU A 7 -28.63 -19.18 -21.57
CA LEU A 7 -27.94 -19.13 -22.87
C LEU A 7 -28.37 -17.92 -23.71
N ASP A 8 -29.65 -17.53 -23.69
CA ASP A 8 -30.13 -16.32 -24.38
C ASP A 8 -29.60 -15.04 -23.70
N LYS A 9 -29.52 -15.01 -22.36
CA LYS A 9 -28.83 -13.93 -21.61
C LYS A 9 -27.35 -13.83 -21.98
N ALA A 10 -26.62 -14.94 -21.96
CA ALA A 10 -25.20 -14.96 -22.33
C ALA A 10 -24.98 -14.51 -23.78
N SER A 11 -25.84 -14.95 -24.71
CA SER A 11 -25.81 -14.55 -26.11
C SER A 11 -26.09 -13.05 -26.30
N ARG A 12 -27.04 -12.47 -25.55
CA ARG A 12 -27.32 -11.02 -25.58
C ARG A 12 -26.16 -10.19 -25.00
N ILE A 13 -25.56 -10.64 -23.90
CA ILE A 13 -24.39 -9.97 -23.30
C ILE A 13 -23.21 -9.94 -24.27
N ALA A 14 -22.97 -11.03 -25.00
CA ALA A 14 -21.87 -11.13 -25.96
C ALA A 14 -22.06 -10.32 -27.27
N ASN A 15 -23.24 -9.74 -27.52
CA ASN A 15 -23.58 -9.13 -28.82
C ASN A 15 -24.30 -7.76 -28.73
N ALA A 16 -24.35 -7.11 -27.56
CA ALA A 16 -25.05 -5.83 -27.40
C ALA A 16 -24.11 -4.62 -27.52
N ASP A 17 -24.45 -3.67 -28.40
CA ASP A 17 -23.80 -2.35 -28.48
C ASP A 17 -24.10 -1.48 -27.25
N LEU A 18 -23.09 -0.75 -26.77
CA LEU A 18 -23.08 0.05 -25.54
C LEU A 18 -23.86 1.39 -25.61
N LEU A 19 -24.91 1.57 -24.77
CA LEU A 19 -25.59 2.83 -24.32
C LEU A 19 -26.43 2.49 -23.05
N TYR A 20 -27.07 3.37 -22.25
CA TYR A 20 -26.81 4.68 -21.60
C TYR A 20 -27.95 4.92 -20.57
N ASP A 21 -27.78 5.80 -19.55
CA ASP A 21 -28.83 6.19 -18.57
C ASP A 21 -28.86 7.72 -18.28
N GLU A 22 -29.98 8.24 -17.77
CA GLU A 22 -30.30 9.68 -17.62
C GLU A 22 -30.11 10.22 -16.17
N VAL A 23 -29.81 11.51 -16.03
CA VAL A 23 -29.54 12.18 -14.73
C VAL A 23 -30.81 12.86 -14.21
N GLU A 24 -31.33 12.42 -13.06
CA GLU A 24 -32.59 12.95 -12.50
C GLU A 24 -32.45 14.30 -11.77
N THR A 25 -31.33 14.57 -11.07
CA THR A 25 -31.12 15.80 -10.29
C THR A 25 -29.67 16.25 -10.24
N VAL A 26 -29.45 17.58 -10.11
CA VAL A 26 -28.13 18.20 -9.94
C VAL A 26 -28.23 19.30 -8.88
N GLU A 27 -27.42 19.22 -7.82
CA GLU A 27 -27.21 20.32 -6.87
C GLU A 27 -25.83 20.96 -7.06
N ARG A 28 -25.66 22.18 -6.54
CA ARG A 28 -24.37 22.89 -6.53
C ARG A 28 -23.98 23.23 -5.10
N VAL A 29 -22.74 22.92 -4.75
CA VAL A 29 -22.14 23.24 -3.45
C VAL A 29 -20.94 24.16 -3.72
N ASP A 30 -20.97 25.37 -3.17
CA ASP A 30 -19.88 26.35 -3.30
C ASP A 30 -18.87 26.17 -2.16
N THR A 31 -18.02 25.15 -2.27
CA THR A 31 -16.86 24.89 -1.40
C THR A 31 -15.66 24.49 -2.26
N ASP A 32 -14.46 25.00 -1.95
CA ASP A 32 -13.20 24.73 -2.69
C ASP A 32 -12.66 23.28 -2.55
N GLU A 33 -13.47 22.37 -2.03
CA GLU A 33 -13.13 20.95 -1.89
C GLU A 33 -13.52 20.16 -3.15
N ARG A 34 -12.55 19.44 -3.72
CA ARG A 34 -12.78 18.55 -4.87
C ARG A 34 -13.44 17.25 -4.41
N VAL A 35 -14.75 17.30 -4.22
CA VAL A 35 -15.59 16.11 -4.01
C VAL A 35 -15.57 15.28 -5.29
N TYR A 36 -14.90 14.12 -5.25
CA TYR A 36 -15.01 13.09 -6.28
C TYR A 36 -16.15 12.14 -5.92
N ASP A 37 -17.39 12.58 -6.11
CA ASP A 37 -18.53 11.66 -6.09
C ASP A 37 -18.54 10.81 -7.38
N LEU A 38 -18.84 9.53 -7.23
CA LEU A 38 -18.60 8.49 -8.21
C LEU A 38 -19.89 7.73 -8.48
N THR A 39 -20.48 7.93 -9.66
CA THR A 39 -21.43 6.95 -10.20
C THR A 39 -21.20 6.73 -11.69
N VAL A 40 -21.19 5.45 -12.07
CA VAL A 40 -20.96 4.94 -13.43
C VAL A 40 -22.09 3.99 -13.82
N PRO A 41 -22.78 4.28 -14.93
CA PRO A 41 -23.08 3.25 -15.93
C PRO A 41 -22.09 3.38 -17.11
N GLY A 42 -21.72 2.26 -17.74
CA GLY A 42 -20.56 2.18 -18.66
C GLY A 42 -20.63 3.06 -19.91
N THR A 43 -19.53 3.35 -20.64
CA THR A 43 -18.18 2.76 -20.66
C THR A 43 -17.20 3.41 -19.69
N ARG A 44 -17.17 2.95 -18.44
CA ARG A 44 -15.98 3.00 -17.59
C ARG A 44 -15.85 1.60 -17.00
N ASN A 45 -14.65 1.04 -17.00
CA ASN A 45 -14.39 -0.16 -16.22
C ASN A 45 -14.09 0.29 -14.79
N TYR A 46 -15.10 0.19 -13.94
CA TYR A 46 -14.90 0.20 -12.50
C TYR A 46 -14.48 -1.21 -12.05
N VAL A 47 -13.76 -1.30 -10.94
CA VAL A 47 -13.30 -2.57 -10.36
C VAL A 47 -14.06 -2.79 -9.06
N ALA A 48 -14.94 -3.79 -9.06
CA ALA A 48 -15.54 -4.35 -7.84
C ALA A 48 -15.97 -5.79 -8.12
N GLY A 49 -15.29 -6.74 -7.47
CA GLY A 49 -15.71 -8.14 -7.39
C GLY A 49 -15.87 -8.52 -5.92
N GLU A 50 -16.60 -9.60 -5.63
CA GLU A 50 -16.98 -10.00 -4.26
C GLU A 50 -15.84 -10.62 -3.42
N ASN A 51 -14.59 -10.56 -3.89
CA ASN A 51 -13.44 -11.11 -3.16
C ASN A 51 -12.78 -10.04 -2.28
N PRO A 52 -12.46 -10.33 -0.99
CA PRO A 52 -11.61 -9.47 -0.18
C PRO A 52 -10.22 -9.39 -0.83
N THR A 53 -9.99 -8.31 -1.58
CA THR A 53 -8.79 -8.16 -2.41
C THR A 53 -7.75 -7.38 -1.64
N VAL A 54 -7.07 -8.08 -0.74
CA VAL A 54 -5.93 -7.52 0.00
C VAL A 54 -4.65 -7.67 -0.84
N MET A 55 -3.63 -6.84 -0.56
CA MET A 55 -2.26 -6.89 -1.12
C MET A 55 -2.00 -6.22 -2.49
N HIS A 56 -1.93 -4.89 -2.52
CA HIS A 56 -1.17 -4.11 -3.53
C HIS A 56 -1.65 -4.15 -5.00
N ASN A 57 -1.17 -3.16 -5.76
CA ASN A 57 -1.53 -2.91 -7.17
C ASN A 57 -1.44 -4.17 -8.06
N THR A 58 -0.45 -5.03 -7.83
CA THR A 58 -0.16 -6.26 -8.57
C THR A 58 -1.23 -7.34 -8.36
N THR A 59 -1.75 -7.52 -7.15
CA THR A 59 -2.84 -8.48 -6.87
C THR A 59 -4.14 -7.98 -7.48
N ALA A 60 -4.45 -6.68 -7.35
CA ALA A 60 -5.61 -6.09 -8.01
C ALA A 60 -5.54 -6.24 -9.54
N ALA A 61 -4.39 -5.95 -10.16
CA ALA A 61 -4.17 -6.16 -11.60
C ALA A 61 -4.37 -7.62 -12.04
N THR A 62 -3.87 -8.57 -11.23
CA THR A 62 -4.04 -10.01 -11.47
C THR A 62 -5.49 -10.47 -11.30
N ALA A 63 -6.20 -9.98 -10.28
CA ALA A 63 -7.61 -10.28 -10.04
C ALA A 63 -8.50 -9.74 -11.17
N ILE A 64 -8.25 -8.52 -11.65
CA ILE A 64 -8.91 -7.95 -12.84
C ILE A 64 -8.68 -8.86 -14.05
N ALA A 65 -7.45 -9.30 -14.30
CA ALA A 65 -7.14 -10.17 -15.43
C ALA A 65 -7.88 -11.52 -15.34
N ARG A 66 -7.94 -12.15 -14.16
CA ARG A 66 -8.72 -13.37 -13.92
C ARG A 66 -10.22 -13.15 -14.13
N GLN A 67 -10.77 -12.03 -13.66
CA GLN A 67 -12.19 -11.73 -13.83
C GLN A 67 -12.57 -11.45 -15.29
N VAL A 68 -11.68 -10.84 -16.07
CA VAL A 68 -11.91 -10.52 -17.49
C VAL A 68 -11.76 -11.75 -18.40
N TYR A 69 -10.78 -12.62 -18.16
CA TYR A 69 -10.44 -13.74 -19.07
C TYR A 69 -10.75 -15.14 -18.52
N GLY A 70 -11.13 -15.26 -17.24
CA GLY A 70 -11.22 -16.54 -16.52
C GLY A 70 -9.86 -17.09 -16.07
N ASP A 71 -9.88 -17.96 -15.05
CA ASP A 71 -8.67 -18.52 -14.41
C ASP A 71 -7.77 -19.34 -15.35
N ASP A 72 -8.34 -19.94 -16.40
CA ASP A 72 -7.60 -20.74 -17.38
C ASP A 72 -6.86 -19.88 -18.43
N ASN A 73 -7.45 -18.75 -18.86
CA ASN A 73 -6.97 -18.01 -20.04
C ASN A 73 -6.26 -16.69 -19.73
N TRP A 74 -6.35 -16.14 -18.51
CA TRP A 74 -5.79 -14.82 -18.19
C TRP A 74 -4.28 -14.73 -18.44
N ARG A 75 -3.51 -15.79 -18.18
CA ARG A 75 -2.04 -15.81 -18.38
C ARG A 75 -1.60 -15.59 -19.82
N GLY A 76 -2.45 -15.91 -20.80
CA GLY A 76 -2.17 -15.64 -22.22
C GLY A 76 -2.47 -14.20 -22.64
N ASN A 77 -3.26 -13.48 -21.84
CA ASN A 77 -3.75 -12.13 -22.13
C ASN A 77 -3.32 -11.09 -21.08
N PHE A 78 -2.47 -11.47 -20.13
CA PHE A 78 -1.85 -10.61 -19.13
C PHE A 78 -0.32 -10.66 -19.27
N LEU A 79 0.31 -9.49 -19.44
CA LEU A 79 1.76 -9.35 -19.42
C LEU A 79 2.17 -8.47 -18.24
N GLU A 80 2.85 -9.07 -17.28
CA GLU A 80 3.50 -8.38 -16.17
C GLU A 80 4.94 -7.99 -16.54
N LEU A 81 5.31 -6.76 -16.22
CA LEU A 81 6.67 -6.23 -16.34
C LEU A 81 6.96 -5.37 -15.11
N ASN A 82 7.98 -5.69 -14.32
CA ASN A 82 8.56 -4.73 -13.38
C ASN A 82 9.45 -3.74 -14.16
N ALA A 83 9.30 -2.43 -13.88
CA ALA A 83 10.00 -1.35 -14.58
C ALA A 83 11.39 -1.02 -14.02
N SER A 84 11.68 -1.31 -12.75
CA SER A 84 12.97 -1.05 -12.12
C SER A 84 14.03 -2.10 -12.50
N ASP A 85 13.64 -3.38 -12.53
CA ASP A 85 14.52 -4.51 -12.87
C ASP A 85 14.93 -4.56 -14.35
N GLN A 86 14.03 -4.15 -15.25
CA GLN A 86 14.24 -4.25 -16.69
C GLN A 86 15.09 -3.10 -17.22
N ARG A 87 16.41 -3.24 -17.05
CA ARG A 87 17.49 -2.35 -17.55
C ARG A 87 17.32 -1.94 -19.02
N GLY A 88 16.55 -0.88 -19.25
CA GLY A 88 16.34 -0.21 -20.53
C GLY A 88 14.89 -0.24 -21.02
N ILE A 89 14.28 0.95 -21.17
CA ILE A 89 12.92 1.14 -21.70
C ILE A 89 12.70 0.48 -23.06
N ASP A 90 13.74 0.36 -23.90
CA ASP A 90 13.64 -0.36 -25.18
C ASP A 90 13.23 -1.82 -25.00
N VAL A 91 13.69 -2.51 -23.94
CA VAL A 91 13.34 -3.91 -23.64
C VAL A 91 11.86 -4.02 -23.25
N VAL A 92 11.41 -3.17 -22.31
CA VAL A 92 10.00 -3.08 -21.88
C VAL A 92 9.11 -2.79 -23.09
N ARG A 93 9.46 -1.78 -23.88
CA ARG A 93 8.71 -1.37 -25.09
C ARG A 93 8.63 -2.49 -26.12
N ASP A 94 9.72 -3.19 -26.40
CA ASP A 94 9.75 -4.18 -27.47
C ASP A 94 9.09 -5.50 -27.04
N ARG A 95 9.07 -5.82 -25.73
CA ARG A 95 8.16 -6.83 -25.13
C ARG A 95 6.69 -6.45 -25.30
N ILE A 96 6.30 -5.22 -24.94
CA ILE A 96 4.93 -4.71 -25.11
C ILE A 96 4.50 -4.79 -26.58
N LYS A 97 5.35 -4.39 -27.53
CA LYS A 97 5.08 -4.51 -28.97
C LYS A 97 4.86 -5.96 -29.41
N GLY A 98 5.71 -6.90 -28.96
CA GLY A 98 5.56 -8.32 -29.30
C GLY A 98 4.27 -8.93 -28.76
N PHE A 99 3.90 -8.55 -27.53
CA PHE A 99 2.67 -8.98 -26.88
C PHE A 99 1.42 -8.37 -27.51
N ALA A 100 1.40 -7.06 -27.79
CA ALA A 100 0.28 -6.40 -28.46
C ALA A 100 0.07 -6.88 -29.91
N ARG A 101 1.15 -7.24 -30.63
CA ARG A 101 1.08 -7.74 -32.03
C ARG A 101 0.67 -9.20 -32.17
N SER A 102 0.74 -9.99 -31.11
CA SER A 102 0.36 -11.41 -31.13
C SER A 102 -1.11 -11.65 -30.74
N SER A 103 -1.91 -10.59 -30.64
CA SER A 103 -3.38 -10.69 -30.50
C SER A 103 -4.03 -10.83 -31.89
N PHE A 104 -4.80 -11.90 -32.08
CA PHE A 104 -5.47 -12.23 -33.34
C PHE A 104 -6.99 -12.35 -33.13
N GLY A 105 -7.64 -11.22 -32.87
CA GLY A 105 -9.10 -11.09 -32.74
C GLY A 105 -9.65 -11.44 -31.34
N GLY A 106 -10.92 -11.09 -31.13
CA GLY A 106 -11.64 -11.32 -29.87
C GLY A 106 -11.57 -10.12 -28.94
N ASP A 107 -10.56 -10.09 -28.08
CA ASP A 107 -10.51 -9.21 -26.91
C ASP A 107 -9.25 -8.33 -26.86
N PHE A 108 -9.28 -7.30 -26.01
CA PHE A 108 -8.08 -6.57 -25.63
C PHE A 108 -7.20 -7.43 -24.72
N ARG A 109 -5.90 -7.13 -24.64
CA ARG A 109 -4.96 -7.69 -23.65
C ARG A 109 -4.64 -6.69 -22.54
N ILE A 110 -4.18 -7.16 -21.38
CA ILE A 110 -3.72 -6.32 -20.28
C ILE A 110 -2.18 -6.37 -20.20
N VAL A 111 -1.55 -5.20 -20.11
CA VAL A 111 -0.16 -5.04 -19.68
C VAL A 111 -0.18 -4.41 -18.30
N PHE A 112 0.38 -5.10 -17.32
CA PHE A 112 0.68 -4.55 -16.01
C PHE A 112 2.15 -4.13 -15.96
N LEU A 113 2.39 -2.86 -15.64
CA LEU A 113 3.73 -2.32 -15.43
C LEU A 113 3.87 -1.95 -13.95
N ASP A 114 4.73 -2.67 -13.24
CA ASP A 114 5.02 -2.39 -11.82
C ASP A 114 6.12 -1.35 -11.66
N GLU A 115 6.05 -0.58 -10.57
CA GLU A 115 7.01 0.48 -10.23
C GLU A 115 7.26 1.50 -11.37
N ALA A 116 6.19 1.90 -12.07
CA ALA A 116 6.26 2.79 -13.23
C ALA A 116 6.86 4.18 -12.91
N ASP A 117 6.86 4.60 -11.63
CA ASP A 117 7.51 5.81 -11.12
C ASP A 117 9.03 5.70 -10.96
N SER A 118 9.60 4.51 -11.19
CA SER A 118 11.04 4.30 -11.34
C SER A 118 11.54 4.57 -12.78
N LEU A 119 10.64 4.80 -13.75
CA LEU A 119 10.99 5.19 -15.11
C LEU A 119 11.31 6.69 -15.21
N THR A 120 12.39 7.02 -15.92
CA THR A 120 12.71 8.41 -16.29
C THR A 120 11.65 9.02 -17.21
N ASP A 121 11.52 10.35 -17.20
CA ASP A 121 10.56 11.10 -18.04
C ASP A 121 10.66 10.76 -19.54
N ASP A 122 11.88 10.52 -20.05
CA ASP A 122 12.13 10.08 -21.43
C ASP A 122 11.59 8.66 -21.67
N ALA A 123 11.78 7.76 -20.70
CA ALA A 123 11.26 6.40 -20.76
C ALA A 123 9.73 6.38 -20.70
N GLN A 124 9.13 7.17 -19.81
CA GLN A 124 7.69 7.37 -19.74
C GLN A 124 7.14 8.00 -21.04
N SER A 125 7.85 8.96 -21.64
CA SER A 125 7.49 9.56 -22.94
C SER A 125 7.57 8.56 -24.10
N ALA A 126 8.45 7.55 -24.03
CA ALA A 126 8.48 6.42 -24.96
C ALA A 126 7.36 5.40 -24.69
N LEU A 127 7.04 5.13 -23.42
CA LEU A 127 5.93 4.26 -23.01
C LEU A 127 4.59 4.84 -23.48
N ARG A 128 4.32 6.13 -23.24
CA ARG A 128 3.11 6.84 -23.68
C ARG A 128 2.81 6.63 -25.17
N ARG A 129 3.81 6.80 -26.05
CA ARG A 129 3.66 6.57 -27.51
C ARG A 129 3.30 5.12 -27.84
N THR A 130 3.76 4.18 -27.02
CA THR A 130 3.45 2.75 -27.15
C THR A 130 2.03 2.46 -26.66
N MET A 131 1.59 3.09 -25.56
CA MET A 131 0.20 3.02 -25.08
C MET A 131 -0.78 3.57 -26.12
N GLU A 132 -0.47 4.73 -26.71
CA GLU A 132 -1.27 5.33 -27.80
C GLU A 132 -1.27 4.46 -29.07
N GLN A 133 -0.17 3.77 -29.40
CA GLN A 133 -0.09 2.93 -30.59
C GLN A 133 -0.93 1.64 -30.47
N PHE A 134 -1.13 1.12 -29.27
CA PHE A 134 -1.81 -0.16 -29.04
C PHE A 134 -3.10 -0.02 -28.20
N SER A 135 -3.64 1.19 -28.07
CA SER A 135 -4.86 1.46 -27.28
C SER A 135 -6.09 0.68 -27.73
N ASP A 136 -6.14 0.27 -29.00
CA ASP A 136 -7.32 -0.43 -29.53
C ASP A 136 -7.38 -1.87 -29.02
N ASN A 137 -6.23 -2.56 -28.97
CA ASN A 137 -6.13 -3.99 -28.64
C ASN A 137 -5.42 -4.30 -27.30
N THR A 138 -4.94 -3.27 -26.59
CA THR A 138 -4.22 -3.41 -25.31
C THR A 138 -4.75 -2.40 -24.29
N ARG A 139 -4.78 -2.78 -23.03
CA ARG A 139 -5.08 -1.94 -21.86
C ARG A 139 -3.86 -1.97 -20.95
N PHE A 140 -3.59 -0.86 -20.28
CA PHE A 140 -2.42 -0.71 -19.43
C PHE A 140 -2.88 -0.46 -17.99
N ILE A 141 -2.27 -1.19 -17.06
CA ILE A 141 -2.38 -0.94 -15.62
C ILE A 141 -0.98 -0.56 -15.16
N LEU A 142 -0.84 0.61 -14.54
CA LEU A 142 0.43 1.14 -14.07
C LEU A 142 0.38 1.21 -12.54
N SER A 143 1.29 0.51 -11.87
CA SER A 143 1.53 0.63 -10.43
C SER A 143 2.62 1.68 -10.20
N CYS A 144 2.42 2.52 -9.19
CA CYS A 144 3.40 3.50 -8.73
C CYS A 144 3.12 3.84 -7.26
N ASN A 145 4.15 4.24 -6.51
CA ASN A 145 3.99 4.73 -5.15
C ASN A 145 3.67 6.24 -5.16
N TYR A 146 4.25 6.97 -6.12
CA TYR A 146 4.04 8.42 -6.25
C TYR A 146 3.48 8.77 -7.63
N SER A 147 2.17 9.05 -7.71
CA SER A 147 1.54 9.48 -8.97
C SER A 147 2.17 10.78 -9.53
N SER A 148 2.75 11.62 -8.67
CA SER A 148 3.49 12.84 -9.05
C SER A 148 4.78 12.58 -9.82
N LYS A 149 5.35 11.36 -9.73
CA LYS A 149 6.51 10.92 -10.55
C LYS A 149 6.07 10.39 -11.92
N ILE A 150 4.77 10.26 -12.18
CA ILE A 150 4.24 9.88 -13.49
C ILE A 150 3.93 11.14 -14.30
N ILE A 151 4.43 11.24 -15.53
CA ILE A 151 4.23 12.43 -16.37
C ILE A 151 2.75 12.66 -16.70
N ASP A 152 2.30 13.92 -16.69
CA ASP A 152 0.90 14.30 -17.01
C ASP A 152 0.35 13.68 -18.31
N PRO A 153 1.14 13.52 -19.41
CA PRO A 153 0.67 12.83 -20.61
C PRO A 153 0.27 11.36 -20.41
N ILE A 154 0.83 10.66 -19.42
CA ILE A 154 0.38 9.30 -19.03
C ILE A 154 -0.84 9.40 -18.12
N GLN A 155 -0.78 10.23 -17.06
CA GLN A 155 -1.89 10.38 -16.11
C GLN A 155 -3.21 10.74 -16.81
N SER A 156 -3.18 11.69 -17.75
CA SER A 156 -4.33 12.12 -18.56
C SER A 156 -4.96 11.04 -19.47
N ARG A 157 -4.34 9.84 -19.56
CA ARG A 157 -4.84 8.68 -20.33
C ARG A 157 -5.24 7.51 -19.44
N CYS A 158 -5.08 7.63 -18.12
CA CYS A 158 -5.34 6.58 -17.15
C CYS A 158 -6.45 7.02 -16.19
N ALA A 159 -7.28 6.08 -15.74
CA ALA A 159 -8.07 6.29 -14.53
C ALA A 159 -7.13 6.16 -13.33
N VAL A 160 -7.04 7.19 -12.49
CA VAL A 160 -6.17 7.20 -11.31
C VAL A 160 -6.95 6.63 -10.13
N PHE A 161 -6.55 5.45 -9.68
CA PHE A 161 -7.02 4.85 -8.44
C PHE A 161 -5.98 5.11 -7.34
N ARG A 162 -6.44 5.53 -6.16
CA ARG A 162 -5.58 5.71 -4.98
C ARG A 162 -5.93 4.62 -3.98
N PHE A 163 -4.92 3.85 -3.59
CA PHE A 163 -5.04 2.87 -2.52
C PHE A 163 -4.59 3.55 -1.23
N SER A 164 -5.47 3.54 -0.22
CA SER A 164 -5.13 3.91 1.16
C SER A 164 -4.53 2.70 1.88
N PRO A 165 -3.84 2.90 3.02
CA PRO A 165 -3.58 1.82 3.97
C PRO A 165 -4.88 1.09 4.35
N LEU A 166 -4.76 -0.18 4.70
CA LEU A 166 -5.89 -1.00 5.14
C LEU A 166 -6.30 -0.60 6.55
N SER A 167 -7.59 -0.75 6.88
CA SER A 167 -8.04 -0.57 8.26
C SER A 167 -7.61 -1.75 9.13
N ASP A 168 -7.46 -1.48 10.42
CA ASP A 168 -7.06 -2.44 11.45
C ASP A 168 -7.96 -3.68 11.44
N GLU A 169 -9.28 -3.50 11.28
CA GLU A 169 -10.23 -4.62 11.24
C GLU A 169 -10.04 -5.49 9.99
N ALA A 170 -9.65 -4.90 8.85
CA ALA A 170 -9.38 -5.65 7.63
C ALA A 170 -8.08 -6.46 7.74
N VAL A 171 -7.02 -5.87 8.30
CA VAL A 171 -5.76 -6.56 8.60
C VAL A 171 -5.99 -7.68 9.62
N ALA A 172 -6.71 -7.40 10.70
CA ALA A 172 -7.02 -8.37 11.76
C ALA A 172 -7.88 -9.54 11.24
N ALA A 173 -8.88 -9.27 10.41
CA ALA A 173 -9.73 -10.30 9.82
C ALA A 173 -8.94 -11.21 8.87
N GLN A 174 -8.14 -10.63 7.97
CA GLN A 174 -7.33 -11.38 7.01
C GLN A 174 -6.22 -12.20 7.72
N THR A 175 -5.64 -11.66 8.79
CA THR A 175 -4.64 -12.35 9.62
C THR A 175 -5.25 -13.56 10.32
N ARG A 176 -6.44 -13.42 10.92
CA ARG A 176 -7.17 -14.56 11.53
C ARG A 176 -7.59 -15.61 10.50
N GLU A 177 -8.00 -15.20 9.30
CA GLU A 177 -8.34 -16.13 8.21
C GLU A 177 -7.12 -16.98 7.78
N ILE A 178 -5.97 -16.34 7.56
CA ILE A 178 -4.72 -17.03 7.17
C ILE A 178 -4.25 -17.97 8.29
N ALA A 179 -4.25 -17.50 9.54
CA ALA A 179 -3.89 -18.33 10.69
C ALA A 179 -4.78 -19.58 10.80
N ALA A 180 -6.10 -19.43 10.64
CA ALA A 180 -7.04 -20.56 10.67
C ALA A 180 -6.86 -21.53 9.48
N ALA A 181 -6.51 -21.03 8.29
CA ALA A 181 -6.27 -21.84 7.10
C ALA A 181 -4.98 -22.68 7.19
N GLU A 182 -3.91 -22.10 7.75
CA GLU A 182 -2.61 -22.77 7.92
C GLU A 182 -2.51 -23.56 9.25
N GLY A 183 -3.50 -23.46 10.14
CA GLY A 183 -3.53 -24.16 11.43
C GLY A 183 -2.61 -23.54 12.49
N ILE A 184 -2.35 -22.24 12.39
CA ILE A 184 -1.55 -21.45 13.34
C ILE A 184 -2.46 -21.02 14.50
N GLU A 185 -2.12 -21.38 15.73
CA GLU A 185 -2.79 -20.82 16.91
C GLU A 185 -2.30 -19.38 17.12
N VAL A 186 -3.23 -18.41 17.12
CA VAL A 186 -2.94 -16.99 17.36
C VAL A 186 -3.87 -16.45 18.44
N THR A 187 -3.30 -15.71 19.40
CA THR A 187 -4.07 -15.03 20.46
C THR A 187 -4.59 -13.69 19.98
N ASP A 188 -5.65 -13.15 20.60
CA ASP A 188 -6.17 -11.83 20.21
C ASP A 188 -5.10 -10.73 20.37
N ALA A 189 -4.34 -10.72 21.47
CA ALA A 189 -3.22 -9.80 21.66
C ALA A 189 -2.10 -9.97 20.61
N GLY A 190 -1.88 -11.20 20.11
CA GLY A 190 -0.99 -11.46 18.98
C GLY A 190 -1.52 -10.89 17.66
N VAL A 191 -2.85 -10.92 17.44
CA VAL A 191 -3.46 -10.25 16.26
C VAL A 191 -3.33 -8.74 16.38
N ASP A 192 -3.61 -8.17 17.55
CA ASP A 192 -3.53 -6.72 17.78
C ASP A 192 -2.08 -6.21 17.60
N ALA A 193 -1.08 -6.97 18.10
CA ALA A 193 0.34 -6.69 17.85
C ALA A 193 0.71 -6.81 16.35
N LEU A 194 0.15 -7.79 15.62
CA LEU A 194 0.37 -7.92 14.17
C LEU A 194 -0.23 -6.75 13.38
N VAL A 195 -1.40 -6.24 13.80
CA VAL A 195 -2.04 -5.06 13.21
C VAL A 195 -1.18 -3.81 13.45
N TYR A 196 -0.78 -3.56 14.69
CA TYR A 196 0.07 -2.42 15.05
C TYR A 196 1.43 -2.45 14.32
N ALA A 197 2.07 -3.63 14.27
CA ALA A 197 3.31 -3.81 13.53
C ALA A 197 3.14 -3.70 12.00
N ALA A 198 1.94 -3.95 11.47
CA ALA A 198 1.67 -3.91 10.03
C ALA A 198 1.43 -2.50 9.48
N ASP A 199 0.87 -1.58 10.27
CA ASP A 199 0.61 -0.19 9.86
C ASP A 199 -0.22 -0.08 8.56
N GLY A 200 -1.24 -0.93 8.43
CA GLY A 200 -2.06 -1.04 7.22
C GLY A 200 -1.40 -1.74 6.01
N ASP A 201 -0.14 -2.20 6.10
CA ASP A 201 0.51 -3.05 5.10
C ASP A 201 0.28 -4.55 5.40
N MET A 202 -0.64 -5.18 4.67
CA MET A 202 -0.89 -6.62 4.79
C MET A 202 0.32 -7.49 4.45
N ARG A 203 1.25 -7.05 3.59
CA ARG A 203 2.47 -7.82 3.29
C ARG A 203 3.34 -7.89 4.54
N ARG A 204 3.45 -6.78 5.27
CA ARG A 204 4.10 -6.74 6.58
C ARG A 204 3.37 -7.66 7.56
N ALA A 205 2.04 -7.53 7.70
CA ALA A 205 1.23 -8.40 8.56
C ALA A 205 1.46 -9.91 8.31
N ILE A 206 1.40 -10.35 7.04
CA ILE A 206 1.55 -11.77 6.65
C ILE A 206 2.97 -12.26 6.90
N ASN A 207 3.99 -11.46 6.56
CA ASN A 207 5.38 -11.81 6.81
C ASN A 207 5.66 -11.93 8.32
N SER A 208 5.11 -11.03 9.13
CA SER A 208 5.21 -11.05 10.59
C SER A 208 4.50 -12.26 11.19
N LEU A 209 3.28 -12.59 10.74
CA LEU A 209 2.55 -13.78 11.17
C LEU A 209 3.33 -15.06 10.85
N GLN A 210 3.85 -15.17 9.63
CA GLN A 210 4.63 -16.34 9.19
C GLN A 210 5.93 -16.49 10.01
N ALA A 211 6.62 -15.40 10.29
CA ALA A 211 7.84 -15.42 11.08
C ALA A 211 7.55 -15.76 12.56
N ALA A 212 6.48 -15.20 13.16
CA ALA A 212 6.04 -15.54 14.50
C ALA A 212 5.64 -17.01 14.65
N ALA A 213 4.88 -17.55 13.70
CA ALA A 213 4.51 -18.97 13.64
C ALA A 213 5.69 -19.93 13.46
N THR A 214 6.90 -19.42 13.15
CA THR A 214 8.12 -20.24 13.06
C THR A 214 8.85 -20.38 14.40
N THR A 215 8.56 -19.53 15.38
CA THR A 215 9.33 -19.39 16.62
C THR A 215 8.73 -20.13 17.82
N GLY A 216 7.43 -20.45 17.79
CA GLY A 216 6.74 -21.18 18.86
C GLY A 216 5.43 -21.82 18.40
N ASP A 217 4.76 -22.57 19.29
CA ASP A 217 3.50 -23.27 19.00
C ASP A 217 2.29 -22.31 18.91
N VAL A 218 2.37 -21.12 19.53
CA VAL A 218 1.30 -20.11 19.58
C VAL A 218 1.88 -18.74 19.25
N VAL A 219 1.18 -17.97 18.41
CA VAL A 219 1.50 -16.58 18.10
C VAL A 219 0.81 -15.66 19.12
N ASP A 220 1.62 -15.12 20.02
CA ASP A 220 1.21 -14.09 20.97
C ASP A 220 1.94 -12.76 20.74
N GLU A 221 1.58 -11.76 21.53
CA GLU A 221 2.15 -10.42 21.48
C GLU A 221 3.69 -10.41 21.63
N GLU A 222 4.22 -11.23 22.54
CA GLU A 222 5.67 -11.33 22.79
C GLU A 222 6.40 -11.92 21.59
N ALA A 223 5.86 -12.99 21.00
CA ALA A 223 6.39 -13.60 19.78
C ALA A 223 6.40 -12.63 18.59
N VAL A 224 5.39 -11.76 18.47
CA VAL A 224 5.31 -10.78 17.38
C VAL A 224 6.38 -9.69 17.56
N TYR A 225 6.41 -8.97 18.68
CA TYR A 225 7.35 -7.86 18.88
C TYR A 225 8.82 -8.30 18.85
N ALA A 226 9.13 -9.50 19.35
CA ALA A 226 10.48 -10.07 19.30
C ALA A 226 11.01 -10.31 17.87
N ILE A 227 10.12 -10.36 16.87
CA ILE A 227 10.44 -10.73 15.48
C ILE A 227 10.30 -9.55 14.53
N THR A 228 9.32 -8.67 14.77
CA THR A 228 9.09 -7.49 13.95
C THR A 228 10.05 -6.34 14.24
N ALA A 229 10.97 -6.50 15.21
CA ALA A 229 11.87 -5.46 15.69
C ALA A 229 11.13 -4.13 15.92
N THR A 230 10.01 -4.23 16.63
CA THR A 230 9.02 -3.17 16.84
C THR A 230 8.89 -2.99 18.34
N ALA A 231 9.15 -1.79 18.87
CA ALA A 231 8.98 -1.53 20.30
C ALA A 231 7.50 -1.68 20.70
N ARG A 232 7.26 -2.05 21.95
CA ARG A 232 5.92 -2.01 22.54
C ARG A 232 5.46 -0.54 22.69
N PRO A 233 4.18 -0.20 22.46
CA PRO A 233 3.69 1.17 22.59
C PRO A 233 4.05 1.83 23.93
N GLU A 234 3.97 1.06 25.03
CA GLU A 234 4.26 1.53 26.39
C GLU A 234 5.75 1.85 26.61
N GLU A 235 6.65 1.24 25.83
CA GLU A 235 8.09 1.54 25.90
C GLU A 235 8.40 2.88 25.23
N ILE A 236 7.76 3.18 24.09
CA ILE A 236 7.89 4.46 23.39
C ILE A 236 7.23 5.58 24.20
N GLU A 237 6.01 5.36 24.72
CA GLU A 237 5.32 6.32 25.60
C GLU A 237 6.19 6.63 26.82
N SER A 238 6.63 5.61 27.55
CA SER A 238 7.50 5.76 28.73
C SER A 238 8.80 6.50 28.38
N MET A 239 9.44 6.20 27.25
CA MET A 239 10.65 6.92 26.80
C MET A 239 10.39 8.42 26.62
N VAL A 240 9.27 8.79 26.00
CA VAL A 240 8.86 10.19 25.80
C VAL A 240 8.49 10.86 27.11
N THR A 241 7.66 10.25 27.94
CA THR A 241 7.23 10.81 29.23
C THR A 241 8.42 11.04 30.15
N ASN A 242 9.35 10.08 30.29
CA ASN A 242 10.56 10.26 31.08
C ASN A 242 11.43 11.42 30.55
N ALA A 243 11.46 11.65 29.23
CA ALA A 243 12.19 12.78 28.66
C ALA A 243 11.54 14.12 29.01
N LEU A 244 10.21 14.24 28.88
CA LEU A 244 9.44 15.45 29.23
C LEU A 244 9.46 15.74 30.74
N GLU A 245 9.45 14.72 31.60
CA GLU A 245 9.64 14.85 33.05
C GLU A 245 11.09 15.22 33.46
N GLY A 246 12.01 15.31 32.50
CA GLY A 246 13.41 15.68 32.72
C GLY A 246 14.34 14.52 33.12
N ASP A 247 13.85 13.28 33.21
CA ASP A 247 14.69 12.08 33.39
C ASP A 247 15.26 11.58 32.04
N PHE A 248 16.07 12.44 31.42
CA PHE A 248 16.84 12.13 30.22
C PHE A 248 17.67 10.83 30.37
N SER A 249 18.17 10.55 31.57
CA SER A 249 19.01 9.36 31.80
C SER A 249 18.21 8.08 31.62
N ARG A 250 16.94 8.07 32.05
CA ARG A 250 16.04 6.94 31.89
C ARG A 250 15.48 6.83 30.48
N ALA A 251 15.06 7.96 29.88
CA ALA A 251 14.63 8.00 28.48
C ALA A 251 15.72 7.46 27.53
N ARG A 252 16.97 7.90 27.74
CA ARG A 252 18.13 7.41 27.00
C ARG A 252 18.39 5.92 27.21
N ALA A 253 18.20 5.41 28.43
CA ALA A 253 18.40 3.98 28.70
C ALA A 253 17.38 3.13 27.93
N THR A 254 16.11 3.55 27.86
CA THR A 254 15.11 2.90 27.01
C THR A 254 15.51 2.94 25.53
N LEU A 255 15.95 4.11 25.03
CA LEU A 255 16.42 4.25 23.65
C LEU A 255 17.60 3.30 23.32
N ASP A 256 18.58 3.19 24.23
CA ASP A 256 19.73 2.30 24.05
C ASP A 256 19.31 0.83 24.02
N THR A 257 18.32 0.43 24.85
CA THR A 257 17.72 -0.91 24.78
C THR A 257 17.04 -1.16 23.43
N LEU A 258 16.26 -0.21 22.89
CA LEU A 258 15.58 -0.36 21.60
C LEU A 258 16.59 -0.48 20.43
N LEU A 259 17.61 0.36 20.39
CA LEU A 259 18.61 0.36 19.31
C LEU A 259 19.61 -0.80 19.42
N THR A 260 20.06 -1.14 20.64
CA THR A 260 21.18 -2.08 20.86
C THR A 260 20.73 -3.50 21.22
N GLU A 261 19.72 -3.66 22.09
CA GLU A 261 19.26 -4.98 22.55
C GLU A 261 18.14 -5.54 21.66
N THR A 262 17.15 -4.70 21.30
CA THR A 262 16.05 -5.06 20.37
C THR A 262 16.49 -4.98 18.91
N GLY A 263 17.51 -4.16 18.60
CA GLY A 263 18.09 -4.05 17.26
C GLY A 263 17.26 -3.25 16.26
N MET A 264 16.43 -2.32 16.75
CA MET A 264 15.61 -1.43 15.90
C MET A 264 16.48 -0.43 15.13
N ALA A 265 16.12 -0.10 13.89
CA ALA A 265 16.72 1.03 13.20
C ALA A 265 16.18 2.34 13.77
N GLY A 266 16.98 3.41 13.74
CA GLY A 266 16.54 4.71 14.24
C GLY A 266 15.34 5.29 13.48
N GLY A 267 15.19 4.95 12.19
CA GLY A 267 14.01 5.28 11.40
C GLY A 267 12.73 4.63 11.93
N ASP A 268 12.77 3.35 12.33
CA ASP A 268 11.59 2.67 12.90
C ASP A 268 11.14 3.34 14.21
N VAL A 269 12.08 3.79 15.04
CA VAL A 269 11.80 4.54 16.28
C VAL A 269 11.16 5.90 15.99
N ILE A 270 11.64 6.62 14.96
CA ILE A 270 11.02 7.86 14.48
C ILE A 270 9.59 7.62 13.98
N ASP A 271 9.36 6.59 13.16
CA ASP A 271 8.05 6.25 12.61
C ASP A 271 7.03 5.86 13.70
N GLN A 272 7.47 5.18 14.76
CA GLN A 272 6.64 4.87 15.92
C GLN A 272 6.33 6.13 16.75
N LEU A 273 7.33 6.95 17.06
CA LEU A 273 7.16 8.22 17.77
C LEU A 273 6.16 9.13 17.04
N HIS A 274 6.25 9.21 15.71
CA HIS A 274 5.34 9.99 14.88
C HIS A 274 3.90 9.49 14.92
N ARG A 275 3.70 8.17 14.85
CA ARG A 275 2.36 7.55 14.87
C ARG A 275 1.67 7.71 16.23
N SER A 276 2.40 7.45 17.32
CA SER A 276 1.85 7.47 18.67
C SER A 276 1.80 8.85 19.33
N VAL A 277 2.32 9.91 18.67
CA VAL A 277 2.42 11.27 19.23
C VAL A 277 1.08 11.86 19.72
N TRP A 278 -0.04 11.44 19.13
CA TRP A 278 -1.40 11.86 19.45
C TRP A 278 -2.15 10.88 20.36
N GLU A 279 -1.56 9.72 20.67
CA GLU A 279 -2.13 8.66 21.50
C GLU A 279 -1.67 8.78 22.97
N PHE A 280 -0.48 9.33 23.19
CA PHE A 280 0.08 9.64 24.50
C PHE A 280 -0.77 10.70 25.25
N ASP A 281 -0.84 10.62 26.59
CA ASP A 281 -1.52 11.60 27.47
C ASP A 281 -0.68 12.89 27.63
N LEU A 282 -0.40 13.56 26.52
CA LEU A 282 0.38 14.80 26.42
C LEU A 282 -0.53 16.03 26.28
N SER A 283 -0.08 17.18 26.78
CA SER A 283 -0.73 18.44 26.41
C SER A 283 -0.44 18.78 24.94
N GLU A 284 -1.35 19.55 24.33
CA GLU A 284 -1.21 20.04 22.94
C GLU A 284 0.15 20.72 22.67
N ARG A 285 0.77 21.34 23.69
CA ARG A 285 2.10 21.95 23.55
C ARG A 285 3.23 20.92 23.52
N GLU A 286 3.17 19.91 24.38
CA GLU A 286 4.18 18.84 24.44
C GLU A 286 4.11 17.99 23.17
N ALA A 287 2.91 17.67 22.68
CA ALA A 287 2.70 16.98 21.41
C ALA A 287 3.26 17.79 20.22
N VAL A 288 3.02 19.11 20.16
CA VAL A 288 3.58 19.98 19.12
C VAL A 288 5.11 20.09 19.20
N ALA A 289 5.68 20.22 20.41
CA ALA A 289 7.12 20.25 20.60
C ALA A 289 7.78 18.93 20.16
N LEU A 290 7.24 17.80 20.61
CA LEU A 290 7.67 16.46 20.20
C LEU A 290 7.60 16.28 18.68
N MET A 291 6.50 16.70 18.04
CA MET A 291 6.34 16.67 16.58
C MET A 291 7.41 17.50 15.84
N GLU A 292 7.76 18.70 16.35
CA GLU A 292 8.85 19.52 15.78
C GLU A 292 10.20 18.79 15.87
N ARG A 293 10.51 18.17 17.02
CA ARG A 293 11.77 17.46 17.24
C ARG A 293 11.86 16.16 16.44
N ILE A 294 10.75 15.43 16.28
CA ILE A 294 10.65 14.25 15.40
C ILE A 294 11.01 14.66 13.96
N GLY A 295 10.38 15.70 13.41
CA GLY A 295 10.64 16.16 12.04
C GLY A 295 12.08 16.63 11.79
N GLU A 296 12.71 17.27 12.78
CA GLU A 296 14.12 17.65 12.69
C GLU A 296 15.07 16.43 12.77
N ALA A 297 14.77 15.44 13.62
CA ALA A 297 15.56 14.22 13.72
C ALA A 297 15.44 13.36 12.46
N ASP A 298 14.22 13.15 11.95
CA ASP A 298 13.91 12.44 10.71
C ASP A 298 14.72 12.98 9.52
N TYR A 299 14.60 14.29 9.25
CA TYR A 299 15.33 14.95 8.16
C TYR A 299 16.85 14.72 8.26
N ARG A 300 17.41 14.83 9.46
CA ARG A 300 18.86 14.62 9.67
C ARG A 300 19.27 13.16 9.47
N ILE A 301 18.46 12.19 9.92
CA ILE A 301 18.68 10.76 9.71
C ILE A 301 18.60 10.42 8.21
N ALA A 302 17.61 10.95 7.50
CA ALA A 302 17.44 10.79 6.05
C ALA A 302 18.62 11.36 5.23
N GLU A 303 19.23 12.47 5.68
CA GLU A 303 20.48 13.03 5.13
C GLU A 303 21.75 12.24 5.54
N GLY A 304 21.61 11.14 6.28
CA GLY A 304 22.71 10.24 6.66
C GLY A 304 23.45 10.62 7.94
N ALA A 305 22.83 11.39 8.85
CA ALA A 305 23.37 11.60 10.19
C ALA A 305 23.31 10.30 11.02
N ASN A 306 24.12 10.22 12.07
CA ASN A 306 24.09 9.07 12.98
C ASN A 306 22.78 9.04 13.79
N GLU A 307 22.01 7.96 13.62
CA GLU A 307 20.70 7.70 14.23
C GLU A 307 20.69 7.88 15.74
N GLN A 308 21.56 7.17 16.47
CA GLN A 308 21.64 7.23 17.93
C GLN A 308 21.90 8.67 18.42
N VAL A 309 22.80 9.41 17.77
CA VAL A 309 23.08 10.82 18.12
C VAL A 309 21.88 11.73 17.85
N GLN A 310 21.09 11.50 16.79
CA GLN A 310 19.89 12.31 16.54
C GLN A 310 18.75 11.98 17.52
N LEU A 311 18.53 10.71 17.82
CA LEU A 311 17.51 10.28 18.78
C LEU A 311 17.86 10.69 20.22
N GLU A 312 19.12 10.59 20.64
CA GLU A 312 19.58 11.15 21.91
C GLU A 312 19.43 12.69 21.93
N SER A 313 19.67 13.37 20.82
CA SER A 313 19.46 14.83 20.71
C SER A 313 17.98 15.22 20.77
N LEU A 314 17.08 14.41 20.21
CA LEU A 314 15.63 14.59 20.30
C LEU A 314 15.20 14.48 21.77
N LEU A 315 15.51 13.38 22.45
CA LEU A 315 15.15 13.18 23.86
C LEU A 315 15.76 14.26 24.76
N ALA A 316 17.02 14.64 24.54
CA ALA A 316 17.68 15.70 25.28
C ALA A 316 17.00 17.07 25.08
N SER A 317 16.46 17.36 23.89
CA SER A 317 15.77 18.63 23.64
C SER A 317 14.45 18.73 24.42
N LEU A 318 13.70 17.63 24.53
CA LEU A 318 12.47 17.56 25.33
C LEU A 318 12.75 17.75 26.82
N SER A 319 13.85 17.18 27.33
CA SER A 319 14.29 17.37 28.73
C SER A 319 14.88 18.75 29.06
N LEU A 320 14.97 19.65 28.08
CA LEU A 320 15.56 21.00 28.23
C LEU A 320 14.56 22.14 28.05
N GLU A 321 13.30 21.84 27.71
CA GLU A 321 12.25 22.85 27.51
C GLU A 321 11.54 23.17 28.84
N GLU A 322 11.78 24.39 29.37
CA GLU A 322 11.11 25.01 30.55
C GLU A 322 9.97 25.96 30.14
#